data_AF-A0A8T4TX93-F1
#
_entry.id   AF-A0A8T4TX93-F1
#
_cell.length_a   1.000
_cell.length_b   1.000
_cell.length_c   1.000
_cell.angle_alpha   90.00
_cell.angle_beta   90.00
_cell.angle_gamma   90.00
#
_symmetry.space_group_name_H-M   'P 1'
#
loop_
_entity.id
_entity.type
_entity.pdbx_description
1 polymer ?
#
loop_
_entity_poly.entity_id
_entity_poly.type
_entity_poly.pdbx_seq_one_letter_code
_entity_poly.pdbx_strand_id
1 'polypeptide(L)' 'MLIGSKMEVIDAKNRNLLGIAGKIVDETKNTITVETGKGIKKLIKSEITLKLGSSIMKGEHLRRRPEDIK' A
#
# COMPACT_ATOMS: atom_id res chain seq x y z
N MET A 1 11.94 -0.61 -0.42
CA MET A 1 11.40 0.22 0.68
C MET A 1 10.52 1.29 0.06
N LEU A 2 9.24 1.34 0.44
CA LEU A 2 8.24 2.30 -0.09
C LEU A 2 8.00 3.51 0.83
N ILE A 3 8.72 3.60 1.94
CA ILE A 3 8.54 4.65 2.95
C ILE A 3 8.84 6.01 2.32
N GLY A 4 7.97 6.98 2.58
CA GLY A 4 8.06 8.33 2.01
C GLY A 4 7.30 8.50 0.69
N SER A 5 6.93 7.42 0.01
CA SER A 5 6.15 7.48 -1.23
C SER A 5 4.68 7.79 -0.96
N LYS A 6 4.06 8.54 -1.87
CA LYS A 6 2.61 8.73 -1.90
C LYS A 6 1.96 7.53 -2.57
N MET A 7 0.90 7.01 -1.97
CA MET A 7 0.15 5.88 -2.49
C MET A 7 -1.35 6.12 -2.37
N GLU A 8 -2.12 5.48 -3.24
CA GLU A 8 -3.57 5.52 -3.26
C GLU A 8 -4.14 4.10 -3.37
N VAL A 9 -5.14 3.77 -2.54
CA VAL A 9 -5.86 2.50 -2.62
C VAL A 9 -6.90 2.59 -3.72
N ILE A 10 -6.64 1.91 -4.83
CA ILE A 10 -7.54 1.86 -5.99
C ILE A 10 -8.49 0.67 -5.95
N ASP A 11 -8.12 -0.40 -5.24
CA ASP A 11 -8.97 -1.57 -5.03
C ASP A 11 -8.71 -2.18 -3.65
N ALA A 12 -9.73 -2.76 -3.03
CA ALA A 12 -9.60 -3.41 -1.73
C ALA A 12 -10.73 -4.40 -1.47
N LYS A 13 -10.41 -5.49 -0.77
CA LYS A 13 -11.41 -6.46 -0.31
C LYS A 13 -12.43 -5.82 0.63
N ASN A 14 -11.97 -4.89 1.49
CA ASN A 14 -12.84 -4.03 2.27
C ASN A 14 -13.04 -2.69 1.57
N ARG A 15 -14.26 -2.47 1.04
CA ARG A 15 -14.61 -1.26 0.28
C ARG A 15 -14.43 0.05 1.06
N ASN A 16 -14.44 0.02 2.39
CA ASN A 16 -14.16 1.21 3.22
C ASN A 16 -12.71 1.71 3.10
N LEU A 17 -11.83 0.90 2.49
CA LEU A 17 -10.43 1.26 2.26
C LEU A 17 -10.20 1.92 0.89
N LEU A 18 -11.18 1.85 -0.02
CA LEU A 18 -11.09 2.47 -1.35
C LEU A 18 -10.95 3.99 -1.23
N GLY A 19 -10.06 4.56 -2.04
CA GLY A 19 -9.81 6.00 -2.07
C GLY A 19 -8.97 6.53 -0.90
N ILE A 20 -8.41 5.65 -0.05
CA ILE A 20 -7.39 6.06 0.91
C ILE A 20 -6.15 6.47 0.14
N ALA A 21 -5.81 7.76 0.19
CA ALA A 21 -4.58 8.29 -0.36
C ALA A 21 -3.75 8.97 0.74
N GLY A 22 -2.44 8.77 0.71
CA GLY A 22 -1.55 9.35 1.71
C GLY A 22 -0.10 8.98 1.52
N LYS A 23 0.74 9.37 2.49
CA LYS A 23 2.17 9.07 2.50
C LYS A 23 2.43 7.81 3.32
N ILE A 24 3.23 6.88 2.78
CA ILE A 24 3.65 5.70 3.52
C ILE A 24 4.67 6.14 4.57
N VAL A 25 4.35 5.91 5.85
CA VAL A 25 5.22 6.26 6.99
C VAL A 25 5.93 5.04 7.55
N ASP A 26 5.32 3.85 7.44
CA ASP A 26 5.90 2.60 7.91
C ASP A 26 5.45 1.46 7.01
N GLU A 27 6.36 0.50 6.79
CA GLU A 27 6.14 -0.64 5.91
C GLU A 27 6.74 -1.89 6.55
N THR A 28 5.89 -2.90 6.72
CA THR A 28 6.27 -4.20 7.26
C THR A 28 5.99 -5.27 6.21
N LYS A 29 6.45 -6.51 6.48
CA LYS A 29 6.22 -7.67 5.61
C LYS A 29 4.77 -7.80 5.12
N ASN A 30 3.78 -7.54 5.99
CA ASN A 30 2.37 -7.78 5.69
C ASN A 30 1.51 -6.51 5.67
N THR A 31 1.95 -5.43 6.30
CA THR A 31 1.14 -4.23 6.50
C THR A 31 1.87 -2.98 6.06
N ILE A 32 1.11 -1.98 5.62
CA ILE A 32 1.61 -0.66 5.28
C ILE A 32 0.84 0.34 6.12
N THR A 33 1.57 1.23 6.77
CA THR A 33 1.00 2.34 7.55
C THR A 33 1.09 3.60 6.70
N VAL A 34 -0.06 4.22 6.48
CA VAL A 34 -0.20 5.40 5.63
C VAL A 34 -0.77 6.55 6.44
N GLU A 35 -0.06 7.66 6.41
CA GLU A 35 -0.52 8.92 6.94
C GLU A 35 -1.37 9.62 5.89
N THR A 36 -2.64 9.80 6.22
CA THR A 36 -3.62 10.54 5.43
C THR A 36 -3.88 11.88 6.10
N GLY A 37 -4.51 12.83 5.39
CA GLY A 37 -4.92 14.11 6.00
C GLY A 37 -5.92 13.98 7.16
N LYS A 38 -6.54 12.80 7.33
CA LYS A 38 -7.47 12.50 8.44
C LYS A 38 -6.81 11.73 9.59
N GLY A 39 -5.51 11.44 9.50
CA GLY A 39 -4.76 10.64 10.46
C GLY A 39 -4.10 9.41 9.85
N ILE A 40 -3.55 8.56 10.70
CA ILE A 40 -2.77 7.38 10.33
C ILE A 40 -3.69 6.18 10.16
N LYS A 41 -3.53 5.45 9.05
CA LYS A 41 -4.28 4.24 8.73
C LYS A 41 -3.33 3.08 8.44
N LYS A 42 -3.60 1.93 9.05
CA LYS A 42 -2.84 0.70 8.81
C LYS A 42 -3.62 -0.20 7.86
N LEU A 43 -2.95 -0.66 6.81
CA LEU A 43 -3.54 -1.43 5.71
C LEU A 43 -2.83 -2.77 5.55
N ILE A 44 -3.59 -3.81 5.23
CA ILE A 44 -3.08 -5.16 5.00
C ILE A 44 -2.81 -5.33 3.51
N LYS A 45 -1.54 -5.56 3.15
CA LYS A 45 -1.09 -5.66 1.76
C LYS A 45 -1.88 -6.70 0.95
N SER A 46 -2.15 -7.87 1.52
CA SER A 46 -2.89 -8.95 0.85
C SER A 46 -4.36 -8.62 0.55
N GLU A 47 -4.90 -7.53 1.09
CA GLU A 47 -6.31 -7.16 0.92
C GLU A 47 -6.50 -5.86 0.13
N ILE A 48 -5.41 -5.24 -0.35
CA ILE A 48 -5.45 -3.97 -1.08
C ILE A 48 -4.63 -4.01 -2.37
N THR A 49 -5.10 -3.26 -3.35
CA THR A 49 -4.34 -2.84 -4.54
C THR A 49 -4.05 -1.35 -4.39
N LEU A 50 -2.77 -1.01 -4.45
CA LEU A 50 -2.29 0.34 -4.29
C LEU A 50 -1.60 0.84 -5.55
N LYS A 51 -1.80 2.12 -5.82
CA LYS A 51 -1.16 2.84 -6.91
C LYS A 51 -0.07 3.73 -6.33
N LEU A 52 1.15 3.56 -6.81
CA LEU A 52 2.32 4.34 -6.45
C LEU A 52 2.74 5.15 -7.69
N GLY A 53 2.37 6.43 -7.74
CA GLY A 53 2.57 7.25 -8.94
C GLY A 53 1.82 6.67 -10.15
N SER A 54 2.56 6.23 -11.17
CA SER A 54 1.99 5.60 -12.37
C SER A 54 1.93 4.06 -12.30
N SER A 55 2.52 3.44 -11.28
CA SER A 55 2.55 1.99 -11.13
C SER A 55 1.42 1.50 -10.25
N ILE A 56 0.66 0.53 -10.75
CA ILE A 56 -0.39 -0.15 -9.99
C ILE A 56 0.16 -1.50 -9.54
N MET A 57 0.04 -1.81 -8.26
CA MET A 57 0.50 -3.08 -7.69
C MET A 57 -0.49 -3.62 -6.67
N LYS A 58 -0.73 -4.93 -6.71
CA LYS A 58 -1.43 -5.60 -5.61
C LYS A 58 -0.48 -5.79 -4.44
N GLY A 59 -0.93 -5.52 -3.23
CA GLY A 59 -0.07 -5.64 -2.05
C GLY A 59 0.38 -7.09 -1.80
N GLU A 60 -0.33 -8.11 -2.30
CA GLU A 60 0.14 -9.50 -2.28
C GLU A 60 1.51 -9.69 -2.95
N HIS A 61 1.79 -8.99 -4.05
CA HIS A 61 3.07 -9.06 -4.76
C HIS A 61 4.18 -8.28 -4.06
N LEU A 62 3.82 -7.29 -3.23
CA LEU A 62 4.75 -6.53 -2.39
C LEU A 62 5.37 -7.32 -1.24
N ARG A 63 4.95 -8.57 -1.04
CA ARG A 63 5.66 -9.52 -0.15
C ARG A 63 6.90 -10.12 -0.80
N ARG A 64 7.02 -10.09 -2.14
CA ARG A 64 8.17 -10.68 -2.83
C ARG A 64 9.36 -9.73 -2.71
N ARG A 65 10.48 -10.26 -2.23
CA ARG A 65 11.77 -9.58 -2.31
C ARG A 65 12.12 -9.41 -3.80
N PRO A 66 12.84 -8.34 -4.19
CA PRO A 66 13.22 -8.08 -5.59
C PRO A 66 13.98 -9.24 -6.27
N GLU A 67 14.46 -10.21 -5.49
CA GLU A 67 15.13 -11.44 -5.95
C GLU A 67 14.20 -12.47 -6.65
N ASP A 68 12.88 -12.26 -6.64
CA ASP A 68 11.89 -13.21 -7.20
C ASP A 68 11.51 -12.91 -8.66
N ILE A 69 12.06 -11.85 -9.25
CA ILE A 69 11.96 -11.61 -10.70
C ILE A 69 13.24 -12.16 -11.33
N LYS A 70 13.27 -13.47 -11.61
CA LYS A 70 14.32 -14.12 -12.38
C LYS A 70 13.75 -14.70 -13.68
#